data_AF-A0A2E0TA04-F1
#
_entry.id   AF-A0A2E0TA04-F1
#
_cell.length_a   1.000
_cell.length_b   1.000
_cell.length_c   1.000
_cell.angle_alpha   90.00
_cell.angle_beta   90.00
_cell.angle_gamma   90.00
#
_symmetry.space_group_name_H-M   'P 1'
#
loop_
_entity.id
_entity.type
_entity.pdbx_description
1 polymer ?
#
loop_
_entity_poly.entity_id
_entity_poly.type
_entity_poly.pdbx_seq_one_letter_code
_entity_poly.pdbx_strand_id
1 'polypeptide(L)'
;MDDATTGSGRSRATWAVLAGLMVALGACGESHEGDEDAGRGDAGPDAEICPPIAPPTCVDEACCVTEAPAEAVPGCRFVCPEGYVEEPICEPGPGCGDFAGPCERHDECALAITDCCGPCGSPTLDAYDAILTSRADAHRDAVCPDPGGTVCPACAVMPNPELGATCDDASRCAGFDVGAMELSACEVDADCRLRVTQCCECGGDTDPFALIAIRTDAEGDYAGLVCDDLACPECEPAYPDTVRAACGADGHCEVVPADGG
;
A
#
# COMPACT_ATOMS: atom_id res chain seq x y z
N MET A 1 -66.81 0.76 -3.08
CA MET A 1 -67.38 1.81 -3.94
C MET A 1 -66.49 3.00 -3.72
N ASP A 2 -65.48 3.34 -4.49
CA ASP A 2 -64.99 3.06 -5.85
C ASP A 2 -63.57 3.70 -5.85
N ASP A 3 -62.58 3.46 -6.68
CA ASP A 3 -62.19 2.44 -7.65
C ASP A 3 -60.65 2.59 -7.77
N ALA A 4 -59.98 1.55 -8.23
CA ALA A 4 -58.54 1.53 -8.43
C ALA A 4 -58.14 2.28 -9.71
N THR A 5 -56.91 2.81 -9.79
CA THR A 5 -56.24 2.91 -11.11
C THR A 5 -54.72 2.88 -10.99
N THR A 6 -54.18 1.71 -11.33
CA THR A 6 -52.77 1.37 -11.49
C THR A 6 -52.28 1.88 -12.85
N GLY A 7 -51.24 2.72 -12.87
CA GLY A 7 -50.59 3.19 -14.09
C GLY A 7 -49.27 2.47 -14.36
N SER A 8 -49.34 1.41 -15.18
CA SER A 8 -48.18 0.68 -15.70
C SER A 8 -47.54 1.46 -16.87
N GLY A 9 -46.39 2.10 -16.64
CA GLY A 9 -45.58 2.74 -17.68
C GLY A 9 -44.60 1.74 -18.29
N ARG A 10 -44.85 1.31 -19.54
CA ARG A 10 -44.03 0.34 -20.28
C ARG A 10 -42.75 0.96 -20.84
N SER A 11 -41.67 0.22 -20.65
CA SER A 11 -40.36 0.32 -21.30
C SER A 11 -40.42 0.45 -22.82
N ARG A 12 -39.64 1.39 -23.35
CA ARG A 12 -38.99 1.30 -24.67
C ARG A 12 -37.64 2.04 -24.58
N ALA A 13 -36.59 1.32 -24.21
CA ALA A 13 -35.22 1.81 -24.38
C ALA A 13 -34.67 1.28 -25.71
N THR A 14 -34.26 2.24 -26.51
CA THR A 14 -33.73 2.17 -27.87
C THR A 14 -32.41 1.41 -27.91
N TRP A 15 -32.31 0.41 -28.78
CA TRP A 15 -31.03 -0.21 -29.14
C TRP A 15 -30.23 0.75 -30.03
N ALA A 16 -29.09 1.23 -29.55
CA ALA A 16 -28.15 2.03 -30.31
C ALA A 16 -26.86 1.23 -30.59
N VAL A 17 -26.75 0.80 -31.85
CA VAL A 17 -25.55 0.76 -32.72
C VAL A 17 -24.18 0.56 -32.04
N LEU A 18 -23.69 -0.68 -32.12
CA LEU A 18 -22.27 -1.02 -32.06
C LEU A 18 -21.60 -0.61 -33.39
N ALA A 19 -20.82 0.47 -33.37
CA ALA A 19 -19.86 0.81 -34.42
C ALA A 19 -18.46 0.40 -33.95
N GLY A 20 -17.78 -0.40 -34.76
CA GLY A 20 -16.50 -1.01 -34.44
C GLY A 20 -15.35 -0.02 -34.39
N LEU A 21 -14.45 -0.26 -33.44
CA LEU A 21 -13.12 0.36 -33.40
C LEU A 21 -12.12 -0.65 -33.96
N MET A 22 -11.66 -0.41 -35.19
CA MET A 22 -10.46 -1.04 -35.73
C MET A 22 -9.24 -0.43 -35.03
N VAL A 23 -8.48 -1.25 -34.30
CA VAL A 23 -7.12 -0.91 -33.87
C VAL A 23 -6.19 -1.18 -35.04
N ALA A 24 -5.63 -0.13 -35.62
CA ALA A 24 -4.60 -0.21 -36.63
C ALA A 24 -3.24 -0.55 -35.97
N LEU A 25 -2.67 -1.68 -36.38
CA LEU A 25 -1.27 -2.03 -36.17
C LEU A 25 -0.41 -1.09 -37.02
N GLY A 26 0.21 -0.09 -36.40
CA GLY A 26 1.25 0.75 -36.99
C GLY A 26 2.62 0.13 -36.74
N ALA A 27 3.24 -0.37 -37.82
CA ALA A 27 4.62 -0.82 -37.85
C ALA A 27 5.57 0.33 -38.26
N CYS A 28 6.76 0.33 -37.63
CA CYS A 28 8.08 0.81 -38.07
C CYS A 28 8.28 2.25 -38.61
N GLY A 29 9.23 2.96 -37.99
CA GLY A 29 10.05 4.05 -38.56
C GLY A 29 11.14 4.41 -37.56
N GLU A 30 12.38 3.91 -37.73
CA GLU A 30 13.52 4.57 -38.40
C GLU A 30 14.13 5.75 -37.60
N SER A 31 15.28 5.45 -37.00
CA SER A 31 16.53 6.22 -37.03
C SER A 31 16.47 7.74 -36.81
N HIS A 32 16.94 8.18 -35.64
CA HIS A 32 17.57 9.49 -35.48
C HIS A 32 18.89 9.35 -34.72
N GLU A 33 19.97 9.31 -35.50
CA GLU A 33 21.30 9.72 -35.08
C GLU A 33 21.36 11.24 -35.22
N GLY A 34 21.72 11.97 -34.17
CA GLY A 34 21.84 13.42 -34.24
C GLY A 34 22.14 14.10 -32.91
N ASP A 35 23.42 14.39 -32.73
CA ASP A 35 23.99 15.59 -32.11
C ASP A 35 24.08 15.70 -30.58
N GLU A 36 25.31 15.38 -30.16
CA GLU A 36 26.12 15.99 -29.11
C GLU A 36 25.74 17.45 -28.78
N ASP A 37 25.08 17.68 -27.64
CA ASP A 37 25.09 19.00 -27.00
C ASP A 37 25.49 18.88 -25.53
N ALA A 38 26.71 19.34 -25.26
CA ALA A 38 27.36 19.35 -23.96
C ALA A 38 26.73 20.42 -23.05
N GLY A 39 25.53 20.14 -22.55
CA GLY A 39 24.88 20.88 -21.49
C GLY A 39 25.40 20.44 -20.12
N ARG A 40 26.34 21.22 -19.58
CA ARG A 40 26.84 21.18 -18.21
C ARG A 40 25.69 21.41 -17.22
N GLY A 41 24.95 20.35 -16.89
CA GLY A 41 24.00 20.33 -15.79
C GLY A 41 24.75 20.07 -14.50
N ASP A 42 24.65 21.00 -13.55
CA ASP A 42 25.09 20.82 -12.18
C ASP A 42 24.51 19.51 -11.63
N ALA A 43 25.40 18.55 -11.37
CA ALA A 43 25.09 17.38 -10.58
C ALA A 43 24.62 17.88 -9.21
N GLY A 44 23.32 17.74 -8.94
CA GLY A 44 22.82 17.76 -7.57
C GLY A 44 23.58 16.73 -6.73
N PRO A 45 23.62 16.90 -5.39
CA PRO A 45 24.32 15.97 -4.51
C PRO A 45 23.91 14.56 -4.90
N ASP A 46 24.93 13.76 -5.23
CA ASP A 46 24.80 12.43 -5.76
C ASP A 46 23.71 11.68 -4.98
N ALA A 47 22.63 11.29 -5.67
CA ALA A 47 21.84 10.18 -5.20
C ALA A 47 22.84 9.06 -5.04
N GLU A 48 23.25 8.80 -3.80
CA GLU A 48 24.16 7.75 -3.42
C GLU A 48 23.46 6.47 -3.86
N ILE A 49 23.74 6.08 -5.11
CA ILE A 49 23.38 4.80 -5.67
C ILE A 49 23.88 3.83 -4.62
N CYS A 50 22.96 3.22 -3.87
CA CYS A 50 23.34 2.14 -2.99
C CYS A 50 24.17 1.22 -3.88
N PRO A 51 25.48 1.04 -3.60
CA PRO A 51 26.29 0.13 -4.39
C PRO A 51 25.54 -1.20 -4.43
N PRO A 52 25.58 -1.95 -5.55
CA PRO A 52 24.83 -3.20 -5.71
C PRO A 52 24.95 -3.97 -4.41
N ILE A 53 23.81 -4.16 -3.74
CA ILE A 53 23.74 -4.59 -2.33
C ILE A 53 24.63 -5.81 -2.24
N ALA A 54 25.84 -5.63 -1.68
CA ALA A 54 26.64 -6.75 -1.26
C ALA A 54 25.75 -7.48 -0.24
N PRO A 55 25.66 -8.82 -0.29
CA PRO A 55 24.90 -9.56 0.71
C PRO A 55 25.28 -9.00 2.08
N PRO A 56 24.32 -8.74 3.00
CA PRO A 56 24.54 -8.00 4.24
C PRO A 56 25.89 -8.40 4.81
N THR A 57 26.89 -7.54 4.68
CA THR A 57 28.13 -7.74 5.40
C THR A 57 27.76 -7.41 6.82
N CYS A 58 27.40 -8.44 7.57
CA CYS A 58 27.37 -8.37 9.02
C CYS A 58 28.75 -7.82 9.38
N VAL A 59 28.78 -6.56 9.84
CA VAL A 59 30.04 -5.96 10.26
C VAL A 59 30.56 -6.85 11.37
N ASP A 60 31.77 -7.39 11.20
CA ASP A 60 32.48 -8.26 12.16
C ASP A 60 32.81 -7.54 13.49
N GLU A 61 32.09 -6.47 13.85
CA GLU A 61 32.30 -5.73 15.08
C GLU A 61 31.57 -6.43 16.23
N ALA A 62 32.32 -7.27 16.95
CA ALA A 62 32.12 -7.71 18.34
C ALA A 62 30.69 -7.63 18.91
N CYS A 63 29.75 -8.40 18.37
CA CYS A 63 28.40 -8.55 18.93
C CYS A 63 28.36 -9.35 20.26
N CYS A 64 29.47 -10.00 20.62
CA CYS A 64 29.62 -10.73 21.89
C CYS A 64 30.56 -9.95 22.81
N VAL A 65 30.36 -10.01 24.14
CA VAL A 65 31.03 -9.14 25.15
C VAL A 65 32.56 -9.31 25.28
N THR A 66 33.19 -9.98 24.33
CA THR A 66 34.64 -10.11 24.15
C THR A 66 34.88 -10.35 22.66
N GLU A 67 36.06 -9.98 22.13
CA GLU A 67 36.49 -9.95 20.70
C GLU A 67 36.37 -11.27 19.91
N ALA A 68 35.30 -12.03 20.09
CA ALA A 68 34.93 -13.19 19.32
C ALA A 68 34.01 -12.73 18.18
N PRO A 69 34.32 -13.10 16.92
CA PRO A 69 33.40 -12.87 15.82
C PRO A 69 32.10 -13.63 16.08
N ALA A 70 30.98 -12.95 15.99
CA ALA A 70 29.67 -13.59 16.00
C ALA A 70 29.45 -14.29 14.66
N GLU A 71 28.86 -15.49 14.68
CA GLU A 71 28.52 -16.19 13.43
C GLU A 71 27.17 -15.65 12.93
N ALA A 72 27.16 -15.07 11.74
CA ALA A 72 25.94 -14.61 11.09
C ALA A 72 25.12 -15.81 10.62
N VAL A 73 23.88 -15.94 11.08
CA VAL A 73 22.92 -16.92 10.56
C VAL A 73 21.91 -16.24 9.62
N PRO A 74 21.20 -16.99 8.75
CA PRO A 74 20.19 -16.42 7.87
C PRO A 74 19.19 -15.52 8.61
N GLY A 75 18.90 -14.34 8.06
CA GLY A 75 18.00 -13.35 8.66
C GLY A 75 18.64 -12.33 9.60
N CYS A 76 19.95 -12.04 9.46
CA CYS A 76 20.69 -11.08 10.30
C CYS A 76 20.59 -11.36 11.82
N ARG A 77 20.45 -12.64 12.19
CA ARG A 77 20.47 -13.06 13.59
C ARG A 77 21.90 -13.47 13.95
N PHE A 78 22.33 -13.13 15.16
CA PHE A 78 23.66 -13.45 15.67
C PHE A 78 23.53 -14.53 16.74
N VAL A 79 24.44 -15.50 16.75
CA VAL A 79 24.55 -16.49 17.83
C VAL A 79 25.94 -16.35 18.44
N CYS A 80 26.00 -15.95 19.71
CA CYS A 80 27.24 -15.94 20.44
C CYS A 80 27.66 -17.38 20.82
N PRO A 81 28.97 -17.72 20.77
CA PRO A 81 29.46 -19.02 21.24
C PRO A 81 29.07 -19.30 22.70
N GLU A 82 29.05 -20.58 23.11
CA GLU A 82 28.81 -20.95 24.51
C GLU A 82 29.75 -20.20 25.47
N GLY A 83 29.18 -19.54 26.49
CA GLY A 83 29.93 -18.79 27.50
C GLY A 83 30.00 -17.28 27.28
N TYR A 84 29.41 -16.77 26.19
CA TYR A 84 29.32 -15.35 25.88
C TYR A 84 27.88 -14.88 26.06
N VAL A 85 27.69 -13.68 26.61
CA VAL A 85 26.37 -13.06 26.78
C VAL A 85 26.08 -12.19 25.55
N GLU A 86 24.84 -12.24 25.03
CA GLU A 86 24.38 -11.26 24.04
C GLU A 86 24.31 -9.89 24.75
N GLU A 87 25.03 -8.87 24.25
CA GLU A 87 24.67 -7.50 24.61
C GLU A 87 23.39 -7.11 23.85
N PRO A 88 22.50 -6.30 24.45
CA PRO A 88 21.23 -5.91 23.84
C PRO A 88 21.36 -4.97 22.63
N ILE A 89 22.57 -4.71 22.13
CA ILE A 89 22.86 -3.70 21.11
C ILE A 89 23.43 -4.37 19.86
N CYS A 90 22.76 -5.40 19.37
CA CYS A 90 22.93 -5.84 17.98
C CYS A 90 21.85 -5.16 17.15
N GLU A 91 21.93 -3.84 17.02
CA GLU A 91 21.14 -3.17 16.00
C GLU A 91 21.74 -3.58 14.65
N PRO A 92 20.98 -4.21 13.74
CA PRO A 92 21.48 -4.51 12.42
C PRO A 92 22.01 -3.21 11.81
N GLY A 93 23.23 -3.24 11.28
CA GLY A 93 23.83 -2.06 10.65
C GLY A 93 22.86 -1.44 9.62
N PRO A 94 22.97 -0.13 9.34
CA PRO A 94 21.98 0.68 8.59
C PRO A 94 21.74 0.29 7.11
N GLY A 95 21.95 -0.97 6.71
CA GLY A 95 21.88 -1.42 5.33
C GLY A 95 20.82 -2.46 4.98
N CYS A 96 20.20 -3.21 5.89
CA CYS A 96 19.42 -4.40 5.46
C CYS A 96 18.14 -4.75 6.22
N GLY A 97 17.67 -3.93 7.17
CA GLY A 97 16.44 -4.23 7.92
C GLY A 97 15.50 -3.05 8.12
N ASP A 98 15.95 -1.83 7.85
CA ASP A 98 15.13 -0.63 8.01
C ASP A 98 14.73 -0.06 6.65
N PHE A 99 13.75 -0.70 6.03
CA PHE A 99 13.13 -0.19 4.81
C PHE A 99 12.17 0.97 5.10
N ALA A 100 11.75 1.13 6.36
CA ALA A 100 10.86 2.19 6.79
C ALA A 100 11.51 3.56 6.67
N GLY A 101 12.81 3.67 6.95
CA GLY A 101 13.63 4.88 6.76
C GLY A 101 13.04 6.17 7.37
N PRO A 102 13.71 7.32 7.22
CA PRO A 102 13.11 8.61 7.54
C PRO A 102 12.16 9.05 6.43
N CYS A 103 10.92 9.38 6.76
CA CYS A 103 9.94 10.01 5.87
C CYS A 103 9.62 11.44 6.34
N GLU A 104 9.23 12.30 5.41
CA GLU A 104 8.72 13.65 5.71
C GLU A 104 7.24 13.79 5.41
N ARG A 105 6.70 12.92 4.54
CA ARG A 105 5.34 12.99 4.01
C ARG A 105 4.69 11.62 3.97
N HIS A 106 3.36 11.57 4.09
CA HIS A 106 2.64 10.29 4.10
C HIS A 106 2.73 9.57 2.75
N ASP A 107 2.77 10.31 1.63
CA ASP A 107 2.90 9.75 0.28
C ASP A 107 4.29 9.19 -0.05
N GLU A 108 5.27 9.38 0.83
CA GLU A 108 6.59 8.76 0.71
C GLU A 108 6.60 7.31 1.19
N CYS A 109 5.56 6.89 1.92
CA CYS A 109 5.43 5.56 2.48
C CYS A 109 4.51 4.66 1.64
N ALA A 110 4.85 3.38 1.57
CA ALA A 110 4.04 2.37 0.91
C ALA A 110 4.09 1.05 1.70
N LEU A 111 3.06 0.22 1.53
CA LEU A 111 3.09 -1.16 1.98
C LEU A 111 3.75 -2.05 0.92
N ALA A 112 4.73 -2.84 1.33
CA ALA A 112 5.40 -3.83 0.49
C ALA A 112 5.32 -5.22 1.12
N ILE A 113 5.04 -6.24 0.32
CA ILE A 113 4.78 -7.59 0.81
C ILE A 113 6.06 -8.21 1.41
N THR A 114 5.98 -8.76 2.62
CA THR A 114 7.15 -9.30 3.36
C THR A 114 7.72 -10.60 2.79
N ASP A 115 6.97 -11.30 1.93
CA ASP A 115 7.37 -12.54 1.27
C ASP A 115 7.32 -12.38 -0.26
N CYS A 116 8.21 -13.08 -0.96
CA CYS A 116 8.34 -12.99 -2.41
C CYS A 116 7.06 -13.33 -3.17
N CYS A 117 6.26 -14.26 -2.63
CA CYS A 117 5.03 -14.71 -3.27
C CYS A 117 3.76 -14.04 -2.76
N GLY A 118 3.87 -13.32 -1.65
CA GLY A 118 2.73 -12.76 -0.93
C GLY A 118 1.74 -13.79 -0.38
N PRO A 119 0.78 -13.31 0.42
CA PRO A 119 -0.24 -14.15 1.00
C PRO A 119 -1.33 -14.50 -0.04
N CYS A 120 -1.95 -15.65 0.16
CA CYS A 120 -3.16 -16.02 -0.57
C CYS A 120 -4.40 -15.48 0.16
N GLY A 121 -5.41 -15.02 -0.59
CA GLY A 121 -6.66 -14.46 -0.04
C GLY A 121 -6.59 -12.96 0.18
N SER A 122 -7.32 -12.48 1.21
CA SER A 122 -7.24 -11.08 1.66
C SER A 122 -6.05 -10.95 2.63
N PRO A 123 -5.04 -10.13 2.32
CA PRO A 123 -3.89 -9.97 3.18
C PRO A 123 -4.25 -9.20 4.45
N THR A 124 -3.52 -9.46 5.54
CA THR A 124 -3.53 -8.66 6.77
C THR A 124 -2.28 -7.78 6.83
N LEU A 125 -2.24 -6.82 7.76
CA LEU A 125 -1.09 -5.93 7.92
C LEU A 125 0.23 -6.68 8.19
N ASP A 126 0.19 -7.83 8.88
CA ASP A 126 1.36 -8.69 9.14
C ASP A 126 2.04 -9.24 7.86
N ALA A 127 1.35 -9.20 6.72
CA ALA A 127 1.89 -9.61 5.43
C ALA A 127 2.67 -8.48 4.72
N TYR A 128 2.75 -7.30 5.31
CA TYR A 128 3.41 -6.13 4.73
C TYR A 128 4.44 -5.50 5.68
N ASP A 129 5.50 -4.99 5.07
CA ASP A 129 6.37 -3.99 5.67
C ASP A 129 5.92 -2.60 5.19
N ALA A 130 5.89 -1.62 6.08
CA ALA A 130 5.80 -0.22 5.69
C ALA A 130 7.20 0.28 5.33
N ILE A 131 7.35 0.75 4.09
CA ILE A 131 8.64 1.12 3.52
C ILE A 131 8.59 2.51 2.89
N LEU A 132 9.74 3.14 2.73
CA LEU A 132 9.87 4.25 1.80
C LEU A 132 9.66 3.76 0.37
N THR A 133 8.87 4.48 -0.39
CA THR A 133 8.63 4.22 -1.83
C THR A 133 9.93 4.15 -2.63
N SER A 134 10.90 5.00 -2.30
CA SER A 134 12.25 4.99 -2.91
C SER A 134 13.07 3.73 -2.61
N ARG A 135 12.64 2.91 -1.63
CA ARG A 135 13.28 1.65 -1.22
C ARG A 135 12.56 0.40 -1.75
N ALA A 136 11.48 0.57 -2.52
CA ALA A 136 10.68 -0.57 -3.02
C ALA A 136 11.48 -1.61 -3.79
N ASP A 137 12.42 -1.18 -4.66
CA ASP A 137 13.27 -2.13 -5.40
C ASP A 137 14.24 -2.89 -4.48
N ALA A 138 14.86 -2.21 -3.52
CA ALA A 138 15.77 -2.84 -2.56
C ALA A 138 15.04 -3.81 -1.63
N HIS A 139 13.83 -3.46 -1.19
CA HIS A 139 12.97 -4.36 -0.41
C HIS A 139 12.61 -5.60 -1.22
N ARG A 140 12.14 -5.43 -2.46
CA ARG A 140 11.82 -6.54 -3.37
C ARG A 140 13.03 -7.45 -3.58
N ASP A 141 14.22 -6.91 -3.84
CA ASP A 141 15.42 -7.71 -4.06
C ASP A 141 15.84 -8.47 -2.79
N ALA A 142 15.56 -7.92 -1.60
CA ALA A 142 15.82 -8.59 -0.32
C ALA A 142 14.84 -9.74 -0.04
N VAL A 143 13.54 -9.56 -0.30
CA VAL A 143 12.53 -10.62 -0.08
C VAL A 143 12.50 -11.65 -1.23
N CYS A 144 12.88 -11.25 -2.45
CA CYS A 144 12.97 -12.07 -3.66
C CYS A 144 14.41 -12.12 -4.22
N PRO A 145 15.36 -12.82 -3.57
CA PRO A 145 16.76 -12.88 -4.04
C PRO A 145 16.93 -13.62 -5.38
N ASP A 146 15.94 -14.41 -5.79
CA ASP A 146 15.91 -15.07 -7.10
C ASP A 146 14.62 -14.71 -7.87
N PRO A 147 14.58 -13.52 -8.50
CA PRO A 147 13.41 -13.08 -9.25
C PRO A 147 13.08 -13.97 -10.47
N GLY A 148 14.00 -14.88 -10.85
CA GLY A 148 13.81 -15.83 -11.96
C GLY A 148 13.47 -17.26 -11.55
N GLY A 149 13.61 -17.61 -10.26
CA GLY A 149 13.54 -18.99 -9.79
C GLY A 149 12.44 -19.28 -8.78
N THR A 150 11.89 -18.26 -8.10
CA THR A 150 10.79 -18.48 -7.14
C THR A 150 9.49 -18.76 -7.89
N VAL A 151 9.07 -20.03 -7.93
CA VAL A 151 7.76 -20.42 -8.45
C VAL A 151 6.73 -20.27 -7.34
N CYS A 152 5.94 -19.20 -7.40
CA CYS A 152 4.89 -18.95 -6.43
C CYS A 152 3.68 -19.87 -6.64
N PRO A 153 3.07 -20.38 -5.56
CA PRO A 153 1.83 -21.14 -5.67
C PRO A 153 0.74 -20.34 -6.37
N ALA A 154 0.00 -20.99 -7.27
CA ALA A 154 -1.18 -20.36 -7.86
C ALA A 154 -2.27 -20.23 -6.79
N CYS A 155 -2.55 -19.01 -6.38
CA CYS A 155 -3.69 -18.69 -5.53
C CYS A 155 -4.30 -17.33 -5.89
N ALA A 156 -5.54 -17.12 -5.47
CA ALA A 156 -6.21 -15.84 -5.64
C ALA A 156 -5.74 -14.86 -4.56
N VAL A 157 -5.29 -13.69 -4.97
CA VAL A 157 -5.02 -12.56 -4.08
C VAL A 157 -6.19 -11.60 -4.23
N MET A 158 -6.75 -11.17 -3.10
CA MET A 158 -7.77 -10.12 -3.06
C MET A 158 -7.12 -8.85 -2.51
N PRO A 159 -7.37 -7.68 -3.12
CA PRO A 159 -6.94 -6.43 -2.53
C PRO A 159 -7.61 -6.23 -1.17
N ASN A 160 -6.91 -5.61 -0.23
CA ASN A 160 -7.46 -5.17 1.04
C ASN A 160 -7.30 -3.64 1.14
N PRO A 161 -8.34 -2.85 0.82
CA PRO A 161 -8.27 -1.39 0.83
C PRO A 161 -8.14 -0.79 2.24
N GLU A 162 -8.40 -1.57 3.29
CA GLU A 162 -8.28 -1.12 4.68
C GLU A 162 -6.81 -0.96 5.12
N LEU A 163 -5.87 -1.53 4.35
CA LEU A 163 -4.44 -1.45 4.65
C LEU A 163 -3.80 -0.25 3.96
N GLY A 164 -3.01 0.51 4.72
CA GLY A 164 -2.24 1.64 4.20
C GLY A 164 -0.90 1.81 4.90
N ALA A 165 -0.09 2.73 4.39
CA ALA A 165 1.15 3.16 5.02
C ALA A 165 1.12 4.68 5.21
N THR A 166 1.76 5.15 6.27
CA THR A 166 1.79 6.55 6.68
C THR A 166 3.17 6.91 7.23
N CYS A 167 3.52 8.19 7.19
CA CYS A 167 4.66 8.70 7.93
C CYS A 167 4.24 9.03 9.37
N ASP A 168 4.80 8.33 10.35
CA ASP A 168 4.43 8.49 11.76
C ASP A 168 5.13 9.67 12.46
N ASP A 169 4.78 9.91 13.73
CA ASP A 169 5.37 10.97 14.55
C ASP A 169 6.88 10.79 14.82
N ALA A 170 7.42 9.59 14.58
CA ALA A 170 8.84 9.30 14.67
C ALA A 170 9.56 9.51 13.33
N SER A 171 8.87 10.07 12.33
CA SER A 171 9.35 10.25 10.97
C SER A 171 9.72 8.92 10.32
N ARG A 172 8.95 7.85 10.54
CA ARG A 172 9.16 6.53 9.94
C ARG A 172 7.91 6.05 9.23
N CYS A 173 8.10 5.26 8.18
CA CYS A 173 6.96 4.60 7.55
C CYS A 173 6.37 3.55 8.49
N ALA A 174 5.08 3.70 8.79
CA ALA A 174 4.30 2.79 9.61
C ALA A 174 3.09 2.29 8.83
N GLY A 175 2.77 1.01 8.98
CA GLY A 175 1.59 0.41 8.39
C GLY A 175 0.38 0.63 9.30
N PHE A 176 -0.80 0.76 8.71
CA PHE A 176 -2.05 0.84 9.45
C PHE A 176 -3.13 -0.02 8.79
N ASP A 177 -4.12 -0.41 9.59
CA ASP A 177 -5.30 -1.16 9.19
C ASP A 177 -6.53 -0.42 9.72
N VAL A 178 -7.27 0.23 8.83
CA VAL A 178 -8.46 1.01 9.15
C VAL A 178 -9.50 0.18 9.90
N GLY A 179 -9.68 -1.09 9.53
CA GLY A 179 -10.64 -2.00 10.16
C GLY A 179 -10.28 -2.34 11.61
N ALA A 180 -9.02 -2.17 12.01
CA ALA A 180 -8.56 -2.41 13.38
C ALA A 180 -8.47 -1.13 14.23
N MET A 181 -8.71 0.03 13.66
CA MET A 181 -8.52 1.34 14.31
C MET A 181 -9.83 1.89 14.90
N GLU A 182 -9.68 2.79 15.87
CA GLU A 182 -10.84 3.44 16.50
C GLU A 182 -11.61 4.37 15.55
N LEU A 183 -11.00 4.78 14.43
CA LEU A 183 -11.64 5.59 13.40
C LEU A 183 -12.71 4.84 12.59
N SER A 184 -12.72 3.51 12.63
CA SER A 184 -13.78 2.69 12.05
C SER A 184 -14.78 2.17 13.09
N ALA A 185 -14.56 2.38 14.39
CA ALA A 185 -15.49 1.85 15.41
C ALA A 185 -16.91 2.45 15.29
N CYS A 186 -17.94 1.62 15.42
CA CYS A 186 -19.36 1.97 15.25
C CYS A 186 -20.28 1.19 16.19
N GLU A 187 -21.49 1.70 16.42
CA GLU A 187 -22.57 0.97 17.10
C GLU A 187 -23.71 0.61 16.14
N VAL A 188 -23.95 1.42 15.12
CA VAL A 188 -25.01 1.24 14.11
C VAL A 188 -24.53 1.66 12.72
N ASP A 189 -25.18 1.14 11.66
CA ASP A 189 -24.86 1.47 10.26
C ASP A 189 -24.81 2.98 9.97
N ALA A 190 -25.63 3.78 10.68
CA ALA A 190 -25.68 5.23 10.51
C ALA A 190 -24.42 5.96 10.99
N ASP A 191 -23.58 5.30 11.79
CA ASP A 191 -22.31 5.84 12.25
C ASP A 191 -21.24 5.79 11.14
N CYS A 192 -21.45 4.98 10.11
CA CYS A 192 -20.46 4.68 9.08
C CYS A 192 -20.70 5.47 7.78
N ARG A 193 -19.62 5.83 7.09
CA ARG A 193 -19.64 6.37 5.73
C ARG A 193 -18.56 5.73 4.87
N LEU A 194 -18.80 5.70 3.56
CA LEU A 194 -17.80 5.32 2.57
C LEU A 194 -16.76 6.44 2.40
N ARG A 195 -15.54 6.03 2.09
CA ARG A 195 -14.45 6.91 1.68
C ARG A 195 -13.58 6.21 0.63
N VAL A 196 -12.93 6.99 -0.22
CA VAL A 196 -11.79 6.50 -1.01
C VAL A 196 -10.53 6.43 -0.15
N THR A 197 -9.57 5.61 -0.54
CA THR A 197 -8.30 5.48 0.21
C THR A 197 -7.38 6.69 0.06
N GLN A 198 -7.51 7.45 -1.04
CA GLN A 198 -6.69 8.64 -1.29
C GLN A 198 -7.05 9.80 -0.35
N CYS A 199 -6.10 10.73 -0.16
CA CYS A 199 -6.30 11.93 0.66
C CYS A 199 -7.57 12.72 0.28
N CYS A 200 -7.71 13.02 -1.02
CA CYS A 200 -8.86 13.76 -1.52
C CYS A 200 -9.90 12.83 -2.13
N GLU A 201 -11.16 12.98 -1.72
CA GLU A 201 -12.27 12.20 -2.28
C GLU A 201 -12.52 12.52 -3.77
N CYS A 202 -12.23 13.75 -4.18
CA CYS A 202 -12.49 14.21 -5.53
C CYS A 202 -11.51 13.60 -6.53
N GLY A 203 -12.01 12.73 -7.40
CA GLY A 203 -11.19 12.04 -8.40
C GLY A 203 -10.43 10.84 -7.83
N GLY A 204 -10.71 10.46 -6.58
CA GLY A 204 -10.25 9.20 -6.01
C GLY A 204 -10.92 7.99 -6.69
N ASP A 205 -10.38 6.81 -6.42
CA ASP A 205 -10.90 5.56 -6.98
C ASP A 205 -12.14 5.12 -6.19
N THR A 206 -13.29 5.12 -6.85
CA THR A 206 -14.57 4.71 -6.25
C THR A 206 -14.96 3.29 -6.61
N ASP A 207 -14.04 2.47 -7.15
CA ASP A 207 -14.28 1.04 -7.32
C ASP A 207 -14.59 0.38 -5.96
N PRO A 208 -15.56 -0.53 -5.86
CA PRO A 208 -15.89 -1.21 -4.61
C PRO A 208 -14.69 -1.81 -3.86
N PHE A 209 -13.64 -2.23 -4.56
CA PHE A 209 -12.42 -2.80 -3.95
C PHE A 209 -11.37 -1.76 -3.56
N ALA A 210 -11.60 -0.49 -3.85
CA ALA A 210 -10.75 0.65 -3.50
C ALA A 210 -11.38 1.56 -2.42
N LEU A 211 -12.59 1.22 -1.96
CA LEU A 211 -13.31 1.94 -0.91
C LEU A 211 -13.02 1.34 0.46
N ILE A 212 -13.09 2.20 1.46
CA ILE A 212 -13.08 1.85 2.89
C ILE A 212 -14.33 2.41 3.56
N ALA A 213 -14.60 1.96 4.78
CA ALA A 213 -15.65 2.53 5.61
C ALA A 213 -15.08 3.05 6.94
N ILE A 214 -15.43 4.28 7.30
CA ILE A 214 -14.98 4.93 8.53
C ILE A 214 -16.17 5.53 9.28
N ARG A 215 -15.97 5.87 10.56
CA ARG A 215 -16.97 6.61 11.33
C ARG A 215 -17.14 8.01 10.76
N THR A 216 -18.38 8.49 10.73
CA THR A 216 -18.79 9.77 10.15
C THR A 216 -18.11 10.99 10.76
N ASP A 217 -17.67 10.93 12.02
CA ASP A 217 -16.94 12.00 12.71
C ASP A 217 -15.40 11.82 12.70
N ALA A 218 -14.88 10.73 12.13
CA ALA A 218 -13.45 10.41 12.09
C ALA A 218 -12.75 10.87 10.80
N GLU A 219 -13.39 11.75 10.01
CA GLU A 219 -12.86 12.23 8.73
C GLU A 219 -11.51 12.93 8.90
N GLY A 220 -11.38 13.74 9.96
CA GLY A 220 -10.15 14.46 10.30
C GLY A 220 -9.03 13.53 10.76
N ASP A 221 -9.36 12.48 11.53
CA ASP A 221 -8.37 11.51 12.00
C ASP A 221 -7.80 10.72 10.83
N TYR A 222 -8.65 10.23 9.93
CA TYR A 222 -8.18 9.54 8.73
C TYR A 222 -7.44 10.50 7.78
N ALA A 223 -7.88 11.75 7.64
CA ALA A 223 -7.12 12.73 6.85
C ALA A 223 -5.70 12.90 7.42
N GLY A 224 -5.52 12.93 8.74
CA GLY A 224 -4.20 12.95 9.37
C GLY A 224 -3.33 11.71 9.12
N LEU A 225 -3.89 10.61 8.61
CA LEU A 225 -3.13 9.41 8.23
C LEU A 225 -2.66 9.43 6.77
N VAL A 226 -3.46 10.00 5.87
CA VAL A 226 -3.25 9.89 4.41
C VAL A 226 -2.98 11.20 3.70
N CYS A 227 -3.24 12.33 4.36
CA CYS A 227 -3.06 13.66 3.81
C CYS A 227 -1.89 14.35 4.50
N ASP A 228 -0.99 14.88 3.69
CA ASP A 228 -0.13 15.98 4.13
C ASP A 228 -0.96 17.29 4.20
N ASP A 229 -0.31 18.46 4.25
CA ASP A 229 -0.94 19.80 4.24
C ASP A 229 -1.66 20.16 2.90
N LEU A 230 -2.27 19.19 2.23
CA LEU A 230 -2.98 19.35 0.97
C LEU A 230 -4.43 19.81 1.19
N ALA A 231 -4.79 20.93 0.57
CA ALA A 231 -6.18 21.38 0.52
C ALA A 231 -6.95 20.61 -0.58
N CYS A 232 -7.88 19.76 -0.18
CA CYS A 232 -8.79 19.09 -1.12
C CYS A 232 -9.88 20.05 -1.62
N PRO A 233 -10.23 20.00 -2.92
CA PRO A 233 -11.35 20.77 -3.45
C PRO A 233 -12.66 20.32 -2.81
N GLU A 234 -13.61 21.24 -2.62
CA GLU A 234 -14.97 20.87 -2.21
C GLU A 234 -15.63 20.07 -3.34
N CYS A 235 -16.02 18.83 -3.07
CA CYS A 235 -16.86 18.04 -3.95
C CYS A 235 -17.78 17.12 -3.15
N GLU A 236 -18.82 16.62 -3.84
CA GLU A 236 -19.66 15.55 -3.34
C GLU A 236 -19.22 14.26 -4.05
N PRO A 237 -18.58 13.31 -3.35
CA PRO A 237 -18.16 12.06 -3.98
C PRO A 237 -19.38 11.26 -4.45
N ALA A 238 -19.26 10.64 -5.62
CA ALA A 238 -20.28 9.74 -6.15
C ALA A 238 -19.82 8.29 -5.98
N TYR A 239 -20.32 7.63 -4.94
CA TYR A 239 -20.06 6.21 -4.71
C TYR A 239 -21.01 5.33 -5.54
N PRO A 240 -20.58 4.14 -5.97
CA PRO A 240 -21.45 3.21 -6.66
C PRO A 240 -22.61 2.74 -5.76
N ASP A 241 -23.78 2.55 -6.36
CA ASP A 241 -25.00 2.09 -5.66
C ASP A 241 -24.96 0.60 -5.28
N THR A 242 -23.93 -0.13 -5.71
CA THR A 242 -23.73 -1.55 -5.43
C THR A 242 -23.13 -1.82 -4.05
N VAL A 243 -22.59 -0.81 -3.37
CA VAL A 243 -22.01 -0.92 -2.02
C VAL A 243 -22.49 0.19 -1.11
N ARG A 244 -22.36 -0.04 0.19
CA ARG A 244 -22.66 0.92 1.25
C ARG A 244 -21.72 0.68 2.43
N ALA A 245 -21.59 1.67 3.29
CA ALA A 245 -20.99 1.46 4.61
C ALA A 245 -22.03 0.83 5.55
N ALA A 246 -21.59 -0.07 6.42
CA ALA A 246 -22.39 -0.68 7.47
C ALA A 246 -21.56 -0.90 8.72
N CYS A 247 -22.21 -1.06 9.87
CA CYS A 247 -21.51 -1.45 11.07
C CYS A 247 -21.40 -2.98 11.12
N GLY A 248 -20.16 -3.45 11.05
CA GLY A 248 -19.77 -4.85 11.12
C GLY A 248 -20.16 -5.50 12.43
N ALA A 249 -20.16 -6.83 12.44
CA ALA A 249 -20.48 -7.61 13.65
C ALA A 249 -19.41 -7.51 14.74
N ASP A 250 -18.21 -7.09 14.35
CA ASP A 250 -17.06 -6.79 15.21
C ASP A 250 -17.09 -5.37 15.80
N GLY A 251 -18.05 -4.54 15.39
CA GLY A 251 -18.17 -3.16 15.83
C GLY A 251 -17.30 -2.18 15.05
N HIS A 252 -16.86 -2.54 13.83
CA HIS A 252 -16.13 -1.66 12.93
C HIS A 252 -16.90 -1.42 11.62
N CYS A 253 -16.70 -0.26 11.02
CA CYS A 253 -17.32 0.12 9.76
C CYS A 253 -16.72 -0.72 8.64
N GLU A 254 -17.59 -1.34 7.84
CA GLU A 254 -17.21 -2.19 6.71
C GLU A 254 -17.89 -1.73 5.42
N VAL A 255 -17.22 -1.93 4.29
CA VAL A 255 -17.85 -1.82 2.96
C VAL A 255 -18.61 -3.11 2.67
N VAL A 256 -19.93 -3.02 2.54
CA VAL A 256 -20.81 -4.18 2.28
C VAL A 256 -21.63 -3.99 1.00
N PRO A 257 -22.07 -5.07 0.34
CA PRO A 257 -23.02 -4.97 -0.78
C PRO A 257 -24.32 -4.27 -0.36
N ALA A 258 -24.82 -3.36 -1.20
CA ALA A 258 -26.03 -2.58 -0.91
C ALA A 258 -27.31 -3.45 -0.88
N ASP A 259 -27.35 -4.52 -1.66
CA ASP A 259 -28.55 -5.34 -1.85
C ASP A 259 -28.85 -6.32 -0.71
N GLY A 260 -28.02 -6.40 0.33
CA GLY A 260 -28.26 -7.23 1.52
C GLY A 260 -28.48 -8.72 1.17
N GLY A 261 -27.40 -9.50 1.14
CA GLY A 261 -27.48 -10.96 0.97
C GLY A 261 -28.39 -11.66 1.98
#